data_AF-A0A350PCP2-F1
#
_entry.id   AF-A0A350PCP2-F1
#
_cell.length_a   1.000
_cell.length_b   1.000
_cell.length_c   1.000
_cell.angle_alpha   90.00
_cell.angle_beta   90.00
_cell.angle_gamma   90.00
#
_symmetry.space_group_name_H-M   'P 1'
#
loop_
_entity.id
_entity.type
_entity.pdbx_description
1 polymer ?
#
loop_
_entity_poly.entity_id
_entity_poly.type
_entity_poly.pdbx_seq_one_letter_code
_entity_poly.pdbx_strand_id
1 'polypeptide(L)' 'IIETESAKILGIAVQQPNDTLNSIRVSIKLNLEDSSVVSAALRRFGYIIISEERSENMENNFSERADELIRYLD' A
#
# COMPACT_ATOMS: atom_id res chain seq x y z
N ILE A 1 -12.48 6.39 9.64
CA ILE A 1 -11.21 7.04 9.22
C ILE A 1 -10.99 6.85 7.73
N ILE A 2 -10.85 5.62 7.22
CA ILE A 2 -10.58 5.42 5.78
C ILE A 2 -11.78 5.86 4.93
N GLU A 3 -12.97 5.31 5.16
CA GLU A 3 -14.16 5.62 4.35
C GLU A 3 -14.66 7.08 4.53
N THR A 4 -14.29 7.72 5.64
CA THR A 4 -14.58 9.15 5.86
C THR A 4 -13.74 10.07 4.98
N GLU A 5 -12.66 9.56 4.38
CA GLU A 5 -11.85 10.24 3.36
C GLU A 5 -12.27 9.82 1.93
N SER A 6 -13.52 9.39 1.75
CA SER A 6 -14.10 8.95 0.47
C SER A 6 -13.38 7.77 -0.21
N ALA A 7 -12.58 7.01 0.53
CA ALA A 7 -11.93 5.79 0.05
C ALA A 7 -12.82 4.57 0.28
N LYS A 8 -12.81 3.61 -0.66
CA LYS A 8 -13.42 2.28 -0.49
C LYS A 8 -12.35 1.26 -0.17
N ILE A 9 -12.60 0.45 0.85
CA ILE A 9 -11.75 -0.69 1.19
C ILE A 9 -12.08 -1.85 0.25
N LEU A 10 -11.08 -2.32 -0.50
CA LEU A 10 -11.19 -3.44 -1.43
C LEU A 10 -10.70 -4.76 -0.82
N GLY A 11 -9.86 -4.67 0.21
CA GLY A 11 -9.33 -5.84 0.92
C GLY A 11 -8.51 -5.44 2.13
N ILE A 12 -8.43 -6.36 3.10
CA ILE A 12 -7.66 -6.20 4.34
C ILE A 12 -6.88 -7.49 4.58
N ALA A 13 -5.61 -7.36 4.90
CA ALA A 13 -4.79 -8.44 5.41
C ALA A 13 -4.19 -8.03 6.76
N VAL A 14 -4.10 -8.99 7.69
CA VAL A 14 -3.63 -8.75 9.05
C VAL A 14 -2.49 -9.73 9.35
N GLN A 15 -1.35 -9.17 9.77
CA GLN A 15 -0.25 -9.93 10.34
C GLN A 15 -0.28 -9.75 11.86
N GLN A 16 -0.39 -10.89 12.55
CA GLN A 16 -0.35 -10.93 14.02
C GLN A 16 1.05 -10.55 14.55
N PRO A 17 1.14 -10.04 15.78
CA PRO A 17 2.41 -9.85 16.47
C PRO A 17 3.23 -11.15 16.50
N ASN A 18 4.54 -11.02 16.52
CA ASN A 18 5.49 -12.12 16.67
C ASN A 18 6.71 -11.63 17.46
N ASP A 19 7.72 -12.49 17.61
CA ASP A 19 8.92 -12.17 18.41
C ASP A 19 9.68 -10.91 17.92
N THR A 20 9.46 -10.47 16.68
CA THR A 20 10.10 -9.26 16.10
C THR A 20 9.16 -8.05 16.00
N LEU A 21 7.84 -8.25 16.05
CA LEU A 21 6.82 -7.20 16.00
C LEU A 21 5.85 -7.33 17.18
N ASN A 22 5.92 -6.37 18.11
CA ASN A 22 4.95 -6.26 19.22
C ASN A 22 3.64 -5.56 18.82
N SER A 23 3.39 -5.35 17.52
CA SER A 23 2.19 -4.69 17.01
C SER A 23 1.54 -5.51 15.90
N ILE A 24 0.24 -5.32 15.75
CA ILE A 24 -0.50 -5.84 14.59
C ILE A 24 -0.14 -4.98 13.38
N ARG A 25 0.20 -5.62 12.28
CA ARG A 25 0.36 -4.95 10.98
C ARG A 25 -0.87 -5.20 10.13
N VAL A 26 -1.44 -4.13 9.59
CA VAL A 26 -2.63 -4.19 8.73
C VAL A 26 -2.25 -3.62 7.36
N SER A 27 -2.47 -4.42 6.31
CA SER A 27 -2.35 -3.99 4.93
C SER A 27 -3.74 -3.82 4.35
N ILE A 28 -3.99 -2.69 3.68
CA ILE A 28 -5.31 -2.30 3.21
C ILE A 28 -5.21 -1.95 1.74
N LYS A 29 -6.01 -2.62 0.90
CA LYS A 29 -6.15 -2.27 -0.52
C LYS A 29 -7.29 -1.27 -0.66
N LEU A 30 -7.04 -0.16 -1.34
CA LEU A 30 -8.01 0.91 -1.58
C LEU A 30 -8.34 1.05 -3.07
N ASN A 31 -9.45 1.69 -3.37
CA ASN A 31 -9.82 2.10 -4.74
C ASN A 31 -9.21 3.44 -5.17
N LEU A 32 -8.13 3.88 -4.52
CA LEU A 32 -7.49 5.17 -4.78
C LEU A 32 -6.16 4.97 -5.52
N GLU A 33 -5.87 5.86 -6.46
CA GLU A 33 -4.57 5.96 -7.12
C GLU A 33 -3.51 6.54 -6.17
N ASP A 34 -3.90 7.59 -5.43
CA ASP A 34 -3.12 8.23 -4.38
C ASP A 34 -3.84 8.07 -3.03
N SER A 35 -3.18 7.38 -2.09
CA SER A 35 -3.72 7.13 -0.74
C SER A 35 -3.23 8.13 0.31
N SER A 36 -2.54 9.21 -0.09
CA SER A 36 -1.92 10.19 0.81
C SER A 36 -2.90 10.83 1.80
N VAL A 37 -4.14 11.09 1.39
CA VAL A 37 -5.18 11.64 2.26
C VAL A 37 -5.55 10.63 3.38
N VAL A 38 -5.66 9.35 3.02
CA VAL A 38 -5.93 8.27 3.97
C VAL A 38 -4.74 8.06 4.91
N SER A 39 -3.52 8.05 4.38
CA SER A 39 -2.28 7.95 5.15
C SER A 39 -2.14 9.10 6.15
N ALA A 40 -2.44 10.33 5.72
CA ALA A 40 -2.46 11.50 6.60
C ALA A 40 -3.51 11.38 7.70
N ALA A 41 -4.73 10.92 7.37
CA ALA A 41 -5.78 10.69 8.36
C ALA A 41 -5.35 9.66 9.41
N LEU A 42 -4.84 8.50 8.98
CA LEU A 42 -4.36 7.46 9.88
C LEU A 42 -3.24 7.97 10.81
N ARG A 43 -2.29 8.77 10.31
CA ARG A 43 -1.27 9.42 11.17
C ARG A 43 -1.90 10.34 12.22
N ARG A 44 -2.93 11.14 11.85
CA ARG A 44 -3.65 12.02 12.80
C ARG A 44 -4.32 11.24 13.93
N PHE A 45 -4.74 9.99 13.69
CA PHE A 45 -5.32 9.10 14.70
C PHE A 45 -4.29 8.22 15.42
N GLY A 46 -2.99 8.45 15.20
CA GLY A 46 -1.91 7.78 15.94
C GLY A 46 -1.44 6.45 15.34
N TYR A 47 -1.83 6.12 14.10
CA TYR A 47 -1.33 4.93 13.41
C TYR A 47 0.04 5.20 12.76
N ILE A 48 0.87 4.17 12.72
CA ILE A 48 2.18 4.21 12.06
C ILE A 48 2.04 3.69 10.64
N ILE A 49 2.37 4.53 9.65
CA ILE A 49 2.41 4.14 8.24
C ILE A 49 3.80 3.62 7.92
N ILE A 50 3.90 2.31 7.65
CA ILE A 50 5.14 1.62 7.31
C ILE A 50 5.43 1.60 5.80
N SER A 51 4.38 1.67 4.97
CA SER A 51 4.47 1.64 3.52
C SER A 51 3.22 2.28 2.92
N GLU A 52 3.41 3.00 1.82
CA GLU A 52 2.37 3.60 1.00
C GLU A 52 2.77 3.42 -0.46
N GLU A 53 1.95 2.71 -1.23
CA GLU A 53 2.14 2.59 -2.67
C GLU A 53 1.13 3.47 -3.41
N ARG A 54 1.61 4.18 -4.41
CA ARG A 54 0.76 4.78 -5.43
C ARG A 54 0.48 3.72 -6.49
N SER A 55 -0.79 3.57 -6.86
CA SER A 55 -1.13 2.69 -7.98
C SER A 55 -0.68 3.38 -9.26
N GLU A 56 0.57 3.19 -9.66
CA GLU A 56 1.04 3.57 -10.99
C GLU A 56 0.27 2.73 -12.03
N ASN A 57 -0.11 3.34 -13.16
CA ASN A 57 -0.78 2.64 -14.25
C ASN A 57 -0.03 1.34 -14.60
N MET A 58 -0.64 0.19 -14.27
CA MET A 58 -0.04 -1.14 -14.39
C MET A 58 0.45 -1.47 -15.81
N GLU A 59 -0.15 -0.88 -16.84
CA GLU A 59 0.24 -1.11 -18.24
C GLU A 59 1.66 -0.61 -18.54
N ASN A 60 2.06 0.56 -18.01
CA ASN A 60 3.39 1.11 -18.24
C ASN A 60 4.45 0.34 -17.43
N ASN A 61 4.11 -0.07 -16.20
CA ASN A 61 5.03 -0.74 -15.27
C ASN A 61 5.38 -2.17 -15.73
N PHE A 62 4.47 -2.87 -16.42
CA PHE A 62 4.74 -4.24 -16.88
C PHE A 62 5.76 -4.30 -18.03
N SER A 63 5.67 -3.36 -18.98
CA SER A 63 6.64 -3.26 -20.08
C SER A 63 8.03 -2.91 -19.53
N GLU A 64 8.11 -1.92 -18.64
CA GLU A 64 9.37 -1.44 -18.07
C GLU A 64 10.07 -2.53 -17.23
N ARG A 65 9.31 -3.29 -16.42
CA ARG A 65 9.85 -4.44 -15.67
C ARG A 65 10.26 -5.60 -16.57
N ALA A 66 9.55 -5.84 -17.67
CA ALA A 66 9.91 -6.88 -18.63
C ALA A 66 11.22 -6.54 -19.35
N ASP A 67 11.40 -5.28 -19.75
CA ASP A 67 12.63 -4.80 -20.38
C ASP A 67 13.81 -4.85 -19.40
N GLU A 68 13.61 -4.48 -18.13
CA GLU A 68 14.63 -4.64 -17.08
C GLU A 68 15.04 -6.11 -16.89
N LEU A 69 14.07 -7.02 -16.87
CA LEU A 69 14.34 -8.46 -16.74
C LEU A 69 15.17 -8.98 -17.92
N ILE A 70 14.83 -8.61 -19.15
CA ILE A 70 15.60 -9.01 -20.35
C ILE A 70 17.04 -8.50 -20.25
N ARG A 71 17.23 -7.25 -19.81
CA ARG A 71 18.57 -6.66 -19.65
C ARG A 71 19.45 -7.38 -18.61
N TYR A 72 18.85 -8.04 -17.63
CA TYR A 72 19.58 -8.87 -16.66
C TYR A 72 19.94 -10.26 -17.20
N LEU A 73 19.30 -10.70 -18.29
CA LEU A 73 19.52 -12.01 -18.91
C LEU A 73 20.55 -11.98 -20.05
N ASP A 74 20.87 -10.80 -20.59
CA ASP A 74 21.99 -10.54 -21.51
C ASP A 74 23.33 -10.33 -20.77
#